data_AF-X1PZQ6-F1
#
_entry.id   AF-X1PZQ6-F1
#
_cell.length_a   1.000
_cell.length_b   1.000
_cell.length_c   1.000
_cell.angle_alpha   90.00
_cell.angle_beta   90.00
_cell.angle_gamma   90.00
#
_symmetry.space_group_name_H-M   'P 1'
#
loop_
_entity.id
_entity.type
_entity.pdbx_description
1 polymer ?
#
loop_
_entity_poly.entity_id
_entity_poly.type
_entity_poly.pdbx_seq_one_letter_code
_entity_poly.pdbx_strand_id
1 'polypeptide(L)' 'INTLALGTPADVEREVKQTIKNAAPGGGYMFSTSNGITYYCPSENVKAMIAAAKKYGKYPVQLNDT' A
#
# COMPACT_ATOMS: atom_id res chain seq x y z
N ILE A 1 3.41 11.85 4.21
CA ILE A 1 2.01 11.39 4.07
C ILE A 1 1.68 10.56 5.31
N ASN A 2 0.51 10.79 5.95
CA ASN A 2 0.09 10.16 7.21
C ASN A 2 -1.15 9.26 7.05
N THR A 3 -1.31 8.62 5.88
CA THR A 3 -2.54 7.91 5.52
C THR A 3 -2.84 6.72 6.43
N LEU A 4 -1.82 6.01 6.90
CA LEU A 4 -2.03 4.89 7.82
C LEU A 4 -2.61 5.36 9.17
N ALA A 5 -2.25 6.55 9.64
CA ALA A 5 -2.68 7.10 10.93
C ALA A 5 -3.97 7.93 10.85
N LEU A 6 -4.18 8.67 9.75
CA LEU A 6 -5.25 9.68 9.65
C LEU A 6 -6.25 9.41 8.51
N GLY A 7 -5.97 8.45 7.62
CA GLY A 7 -6.82 8.14 6.48
C GLY A 7 -7.87 7.07 6.78
N THR A 8 -8.68 6.79 5.77
CA THR A 8 -9.60 5.64 5.76
C THR A 8 -8.94 4.40 5.15
N PRO A 9 -9.51 3.20 5.33
CA PRO A 9 -9.06 2.00 4.62
C PRO A 9 -9.02 2.16 3.09
N ALA A 10 -9.93 2.95 2.52
CA ALA A 10 -9.95 3.25 1.08
C ALA A 10 -8.80 4.17 0.66
N ASP A 11 -8.43 5.15 1.49
CA ASP A 11 -7.27 5.99 1.25
C ASP A 11 -5.98 5.17 1.29
N VAL A 12 -5.87 4.24 2.25
CA VAL A 12 -4.75 3.30 2.35
C VAL A 12 -4.66 2.42 1.11
N GLU A 13 -5.77 1.81 0.67
CA GLU A 13 -5.77 0.97 -0.53
C GLU A 13 -5.30 1.77 -1.77
N ARG A 14 -5.79 3.01 -1.92
CA ARG A 14 -5.43 3.91 -3.02
C ARG A 14 -3.94 4.23 -3.01
N GLU A 15 -3.37 4.54 -1.86
CA GLU A 15 -1.94 4.84 -1.74
C GLU A 15 -1.06 3.62 -1.99
N VAL A 16 -1.43 2.45 -1.46
CA VAL A 16 -0.69 1.21 -1.72
C VAL A 16 -0.71 0.86 -3.21
N LYS A 17 -1.87 0.99 -3.87
CA LYS A 17 -2.00 0.79 -5.32
C LYS A 17 -1.08 1.74 -6.08
N GLN A 18 -1.08 3.03 -5.74
CA GLN A 18 -0.25 4.04 -6.40
C GLN A 18 1.25 3.79 -6.19
N THR A 19 1.64 3.40 -4.98
CA THR A 19 3.02 3.07 -4.62
C THR A 19 3.52 1.89 -5.44
N ILE A 20 2.77 0.79 -5.47
CA ILE A 20 3.14 -0.41 -6.22
C ILE A 20 3.19 -0.12 -7.72
N LYS A 21 2.20 0.60 -8.26
CA LYS A 21 2.18 1.01 -9.67
C LYS A 21 3.46 1.76 -10.07
N ASN A 22 3.94 2.66 -9.21
CA ASN A 22 5.07 3.51 -9.52
C ASN A 22 6.43 2.81 -9.27
N ALA A 23 6.55 2.04 -8.19
CA ALA A 23 7.84 1.55 -7.69
C ALA A 23 8.12 0.08 -8.01
N ALA A 24 7.10 -0.73 -8.27
CA ALA A 24 7.25 -2.16 -8.52
C ALA A 24 7.46 -2.60 -9.99
N PRO A 25 7.21 -1.81 -11.07
CA PRO A 25 7.48 -2.28 -12.43
C PRO A 25 8.91 -2.82 -12.59
N GLY A 26 9.04 -3.99 -13.23
CA GLY A 26 10.34 -4.66 -13.44
C GLY A 26 10.77 -5.64 -12.34
N GLY A 27 10.08 -5.73 -11.21
CA GLY A 27 10.44 -6.66 -10.14
C GLY A 27 11.36 -6.06 -9.07
N GLY A 28 11.66 -6.84 -8.03
CA GLY A 28 12.64 -6.50 -7.01
C GLY A 28 12.18 -5.47 -5.96
N TYR A 29 10.99 -4.90 -6.08
CA TYR A 29 10.46 -3.96 -5.08
C TYR A 29 9.93 -4.70 -3.84
N MET A 30 10.41 -4.28 -2.67
CA MET A 30 9.91 -4.72 -1.36
C MET A 30 9.02 -3.63 -0.76
N PHE A 31 7.73 -3.93 -0.64
CA PHE A 31 6.76 -3.02 -0.04
C PHE A 31 6.89 -3.00 1.50
N SER A 32 7.00 -1.80 2.07
CA SER A 32 6.98 -1.57 3.52
C SER A 32 6.44 -0.17 3.83
N THR A 33 6.25 0.11 5.11
CA THR A 33 6.01 1.45 5.63
C THR A 33 7.30 2.28 5.62
N SER A 34 7.18 3.60 5.49
CA SER A 34 8.35 4.52 5.55
C SER A 34 8.86 4.75 6.97
N ASN A 35 8.03 4.46 7.97
CA ASN A 35 8.29 4.57 9.41
C ASN A 35 7.64 3.36 10.12
N GLY A 36 7.68 3.30 11.45
CA GLY A 36 7.01 2.23 12.21
C GLY A 36 5.47 2.32 12.19
N ILE A 37 4.82 1.16 12.29
CA ILE A 37 3.40 1.05 12.66
C ILE A 37 3.32 1.17 14.17
N THR A 38 2.53 2.11 14.68
CA THR A 38 2.43 2.41 16.12
C THR A 38 0.98 2.37 16.58
N TYR A 39 0.74 2.54 17.90
CA TYR A 39 -0.58 2.37 18.53
C TYR A 39 -1.67 3.30 17.97
N TYR A 40 -1.30 4.44 17.38
CA TYR A 40 -2.25 5.38 16.79
C TYR A 40 -2.65 5.04 15.36
N CYS A 41 -2.08 4.00 14.74
CA CYS A 41 -2.53 3.51 13.45
C CYS A 41 -3.77 2.62 13.65
N PRO A 42 -4.96 2.98 13.10
CA PRO A 42 -6.13 2.14 13.21
C PRO A 42 -5.87 0.75 12.59
N SER A 43 -6.37 -0.29 13.26
CA SER A 43 -6.08 -1.68 12.87
C SER A 43 -6.62 -2.04 11.49
N GLU A 44 -7.75 -1.43 11.10
CA GLU A 44 -8.40 -1.55 9.80
C GLU A 44 -7.53 -0.97 8.68
N ASN A 45 -6.78 0.11 8.96
CA ASN A 45 -5.84 0.70 8.01
C ASN A 45 -4.65 -0.22 7.78
N VAL A 46 -4.10 -0.83 8.84
CA VAL A 46 -3.01 -1.81 8.73
C VAL A 46 -3.47 -3.06 7.96
N LYS A 47 -4.68 -3.56 8.23
CA LYS A 47 -5.27 -4.68 7.49
C LYS A 47 -5.48 -4.33 6.02
N ALA A 48 -5.99 -3.13 5.72
CA ALA A 48 -6.17 -2.64 4.35
C ALA A 48 -4.84 -2.54 3.60
N MET A 49 -3.79 -2.05 4.27
CA MET A 49 -2.44 -1.98 3.71
C MET A 49 -1.93 -3.36 3.30
N ILE A 50 -2.03 -4.36 4.18
CA ILE A 50 -1.60 -5.74 3.92
C ILE A 50 -2.44 -6.37 2.79
N ALA A 51 -3.75 -6.17 2.81
CA ALA A 51 -4.65 -6.70 1.79
C ALA A 51 -4.36 -6.09 0.41
N ALA A 52 -4.18 -4.77 0.34
CA ALA A 52 -3.82 -4.05 -0.88
C ALA A 52 -2.45 -4.51 -1.41
N ALA A 53 -1.45 -4.68 -0.53
CA ALA A 53 -0.13 -5.16 -0.94
C ALA A 53 -0.20 -6.57 -1.56
N LYS A 54 -1.00 -7.48 -0.96
CA LYS A 54 -1.24 -8.82 -1.52
C LYS A 54 -2.04 -8.81 -2.83
N LYS A 55 -2.94 -7.84 -2.99
CA LYS A 55 -3.79 -7.68 -4.18
C LYS A 55 -3.00 -7.13 -5.37
N TYR A 56 -2.21 -6.08 -5.14
CA TYR A 56 -1.56 -5.32 -6.20
C TYR A 56 -0.08 -5.67 -6.41
N GLY A 57 0.60 -6.22 -5.40
CA GLY A 57 2.05 -6.48 -5.41
C GLY A 57 2.46 -7.81 -6.04
N LYS A 58 1.57 -8.49 -6.79
CA LYS A 58 1.90 -9.72 -7.51
C LYS A 58 2.59 -9.38 -8.81
N TYR A 59 3.66 -10.12 -9.12
CA TYR A 59 4.40 -9.97 -10.36
C TYR A 59 3.87 -10.93 -11.46
N PRO A 60 3.90 -10.51 -12.74
CA PRO A 60 4.16 -9.14 -13.20
C PRO A 60 3.06 -8.18 -12.72
N VAL A 61 3.42 -6.94 -12.37
CA VAL A 61 2.46 -5.93 -11.88
C VAL A 61 1.52 -5.55 -13.02
N GLN A 62 0.22 -5.80 -12.83
CA GLN A 62 -0.84 -5.52 -13.82
C GLN A 62 -1.61 -4.25 -13.46
N LEU A 63 -0.91 -3.11 -13.37
CA LEU A 63 -1.52 -1.82 -13.06
C LEU A 63 -1.27 -0.85 -14.22
N ASN A 64 -2.31 -0.61 -15.03
CA ASN A 64 -2.25 0.30 -16.17
C ASN A 64 -2.97 1.62 -15.84
N ASP A 65 -2.48 2.72 -16.42
CA ASP A 65 -3.28 3.94 -16.61
C ASP A 65 -4.31 3.65 -17.71
N THR A 66 -5.55 3.43 -17.31
CA THR A 66 -6.67 3.42 -18.26
C THR A 66 -7.37 4.76 -18.16
#